data_AF-A0AAF0SZX7-F1
#
_entry.id   AF-A0AAF0SZX7-F1
#
_cell.length_a   1.000
_cell.length_b   1.000
_cell.length_c   1.000
_cell.angle_alpha   90.00
_cell.angle_beta   90.00
_cell.angle_gamma   90.00
#
_symmetry.space_group_name_H-M   'P 1'
#
loop_
_entity.id
_entity.type
_entity.pdbx_description
1 polymer ?
#
loop_
_entity_poly.entity_id
_entity_poly.type
_entity_poly.pdbx_seq_one_letter_code
_entity_poly.pdbx_strand_id
1 'polypeptide(L)'
;MTTTDTTVTRLFGGPGSGKTTALLDHVEEILEQDGVTFRDILVVSYTRAAAQEVRERLAERLDESPRALQGNVCTMHAKAYELLDLSRSDVIGESDKEGFCEQYGIEYEDEYSGAGRRTARSTTIGNKVIATSQWLQRTSRDVSDWYDVPFQWDDEEVRLPPEIDPNAQEGNKYTPTWPSDDDRIDVPEAIRGWRSYKGEEGKIGFADMLERVKQRSLLPNVDYLVIDEFQDITTLQYDVYEEWKPHMEQVLIAGDDDQVVYSWQGADPALLLEEEVDEDIILPNSYRLPSNVLNAVNKEIRHIETRQDKDLKPRKEGGAVEARTNASMLDVVRNVRRTLVEGDGTIMVLFRARYQMFQFIDEFITEGVPFTSLTDQRMWTDRLTQYVRAVEAIDAGEDVTGLQARRLADMLQESAFGTAERDDLFDEIDDRQEEAGIDDLEDLMIPADVVEDHAPFMPGPGSAADMLRKVTNFQKKSVRSYFAIGEYQGMDTDRVRVGTIHSAKGREADHVFVGTDLTEKVVEQMVATVDDPTDIPGCEEFTKTTSPVPVLTDNERRVFYVGMSRARERLVLLENLVDGAPTLPVDVLLENELTDMTLEELVEQAQQPDPDAEADDLEAEAEAP
;
A
#
# COMPACT_ATOMS: atom_id res chain seq x y z
N MET A 1 -4.50 29.46 34.02
CA MET A 1 -5.13 28.80 32.87
C MET A 1 -5.54 29.89 31.92
N THR A 2 -4.55 30.46 31.23
CA THR A 2 -4.78 31.19 29.99
C THR A 2 -5.19 30.14 28.99
N THR A 3 -6.46 30.16 28.60
CA THR A 3 -6.95 29.51 27.39
C THR A 3 -6.23 30.16 26.22
N THR A 4 -5.10 29.61 25.83
CA THR A 4 -4.57 29.76 24.47
C THR A 4 -5.44 28.84 23.62
N ASP A 5 -6.16 29.41 22.65
CA ASP A 5 -6.89 28.62 21.67
C ASP A 5 -5.88 27.79 20.86
N THR A 6 -6.16 26.50 20.62
CA THR A 6 -5.32 25.62 19.80
C THR A 6 -5.18 26.22 18.41
N THR A 7 -3.94 26.33 17.90
CA THR A 7 -3.70 26.74 16.51
C THR A 7 -3.59 25.53 15.60
N VAL A 8 -4.30 25.52 14.48
CA VAL A 8 -4.29 24.43 13.50
C VAL A 8 -3.74 24.93 12.18
N THR A 9 -2.66 24.31 11.70
CA THR A 9 -2.08 24.54 10.38
C THR A 9 -2.34 23.32 9.49
N ARG A 10 -2.86 23.54 8.29
CA ARG A 10 -3.01 22.52 7.26
C ARG A 10 -1.97 22.72 6.16
N LEU A 11 -1.31 21.63 5.79
CA LEU A 11 -0.34 21.56 4.71
C LEU A 11 -0.88 20.66 3.59
N PHE A 12 -1.34 21.28 2.52
CA PHE A 12 -1.61 20.59 1.26
C PHE A 12 -0.35 20.47 0.42
N GLY A 13 -0.16 19.32 -0.20
CA GLY A 13 0.84 19.20 -1.23
C GLY A 13 0.56 18.03 -2.13
N GLY A 14 0.61 18.25 -3.44
CA GLY A 14 0.44 17.15 -4.37
C GLY A 14 1.65 16.17 -4.40
N PRO A 15 1.75 15.29 -5.39
CA PRO A 15 2.76 14.25 -5.48
C PRO A 15 4.17 14.82 -5.59
N GLY A 16 5.04 14.34 -4.70
CA GLY A 16 6.44 14.76 -4.67
C GLY A 16 6.65 16.20 -4.20
N SER A 17 5.65 16.86 -3.63
CA SER A 17 5.77 18.25 -3.16
C SER A 17 6.68 18.46 -1.95
N GLY A 18 7.12 17.38 -1.32
CA GLY A 18 7.93 17.45 -0.11
C GLY A 18 7.11 17.66 1.17
N LYS A 19 5.80 17.31 1.19
CA LYS A 19 4.95 17.36 2.39
C LYS A 19 5.65 16.89 3.65
N THR A 20 6.18 15.66 3.63
CA THR A 20 6.88 15.08 4.78
C THR A 20 8.13 15.89 5.15
N THR A 21 8.83 16.47 4.17
CA THR A 21 9.98 17.36 4.45
C THR A 21 9.52 18.64 5.15
N ALA A 22 8.51 19.32 4.61
CA ALA A 22 7.96 20.54 5.19
C ALA A 22 7.35 20.29 6.59
N LEU A 23 6.74 19.13 6.80
CA LEU A 23 6.26 18.67 8.11
C LEU A 23 7.42 18.51 9.10
N LEU A 24 8.53 17.90 8.68
CA LEU A 24 9.73 17.77 9.53
C LEU A 24 10.38 19.13 9.80
N ASP A 25 10.39 20.04 8.84
CA ASP A 25 10.89 21.41 9.02
C ASP A 25 10.05 22.15 10.10
N HIS A 26 8.71 21.99 10.09
CA HIS A 26 7.84 22.55 11.14
C HIS A 26 8.10 21.90 12.52
N VAL A 27 8.36 20.59 12.57
CA VAL A 27 8.73 19.92 13.83
C VAL A 27 10.02 20.52 14.39
N GLU A 28 11.01 20.82 13.54
CA GLU A 28 12.24 21.51 13.96
C GLU A 28 11.96 22.92 14.48
N GLU A 29 11.11 23.70 13.81
CA GLU A 29 10.70 25.03 14.28
C GLU A 29 10.01 24.99 15.66
N ILE A 30 9.19 23.97 15.93
CA ILE A 30 8.59 23.74 17.25
C ILE A 30 9.68 23.44 18.29
N LEU A 31 10.69 22.64 17.94
CA LEU A 31 11.80 22.29 18.82
C LEU A 31 12.76 23.44 19.11
N GLU A 32 12.76 24.50 18.30
CA GLU A 32 13.52 25.73 18.56
C GLU A 32 12.92 26.59 19.69
N GLN A 33 11.68 26.31 20.10
CA GLN A 33 11.00 27.04 21.16
C GLN A 33 11.61 26.74 22.55
N ASP A 34 11.72 27.78 23.38
CA ASP A 34 12.36 27.70 24.70
C ASP A 34 11.66 26.67 25.61
N GLY A 35 12.35 25.56 25.89
CA GLY A 35 11.89 24.53 26.82
C GLY A 35 11.07 23.40 26.19
N VAL A 36 10.84 23.43 24.88
CA VAL A 36 10.19 22.35 24.14
C VAL A 36 11.20 21.25 23.82
N THR A 37 10.80 20.01 23.97
CA THR A 37 11.59 18.83 23.61
C THR A 37 10.77 17.91 22.72
N PHE A 38 11.40 16.94 22.06
CA PHE A 38 10.68 15.98 21.21
C PHE A 38 9.62 15.16 21.99
N ARG A 39 9.74 15.09 23.32
CA ARG A 39 8.78 14.39 24.17
C ARG A 39 7.45 15.12 24.25
N ASP A 40 7.44 16.41 23.95
CA ASP A 40 6.27 17.28 23.97
C ASP A 40 5.57 17.29 22.60
N ILE A 41 6.08 16.54 21.61
CA ILE A 41 5.55 16.45 20.25
C ILE A 41 5.10 15.01 19.96
N LEU A 42 3.89 14.84 19.43
CA LEU A 42 3.41 13.58 18.87
C LEU A 42 3.27 13.70 17.36
N VAL A 43 4.05 12.91 16.62
CA VAL A 43 3.94 12.74 15.18
C VAL A 43 3.25 11.43 14.86
N VAL A 44 2.15 11.50 14.13
CA VAL A 44 1.33 10.37 13.77
C VAL A 44 1.26 10.21 12.26
N SER A 45 1.38 8.98 11.77
CA SER A 45 1.14 8.65 10.36
C SER A 45 0.15 7.49 10.21
N TYR A 46 -0.48 7.38 9.04
CA TYR A 46 -1.49 6.35 8.76
C TYR A 46 -0.93 4.92 8.81
N THR A 47 0.24 4.69 8.20
CA THR A 47 0.86 3.36 8.13
C THR A 47 2.10 3.24 9.01
N ARG A 48 2.42 2.01 9.42
CA ARG A 48 3.67 1.72 10.14
C ARG A 48 4.91 2.04 9.31
N ALA A 49 4.84 1.88 7.99
CA ALA A 49 5.95 2.17 7.08
C ALA A 49 6.18 3.68 6.98
N ALA A 50 5.13 4.47 6.81
CA ALA A 50 5.23 5.93 6.77
C ALA A 50 5.70 6.49 8.14
N ALA A 51 5.16 6.00 9.26
CA ALA A 51 5.65 6.37 10.59
C ALA A 51 7.13 6.00 10.80
N GLN A 52 7.58 4.86 10.28
CA GLN A 52 8.99 4.46 10.33
C GLN A 52 9.87 5.41 9.52
N GLU A 53 9.47 5.74 8.28
CA GLU A 53 10.19 6.67 7.40
C GLU A 53 10.32 8.05 8.04
N VAL A 54 9.21 8.61 8.55
CA VAL A 54 9.19 9.89 9.27
C VAL A 54 10.13 9.85 10.46
N ARG A 55 10.11 8.74 11.23
CA ARG A 55 10.96 8.57 12.41
C ARG A 55 12.43 8.49 12.08
N GLU A 56 12.80 7.77 11.02
CA GLU A 56 14.19 7.66 10.56
C GLU A 56 14.72 9.00 10.10
N ARG A 57 13.95 9.73 9.29
CA ARG A 57 14.32 11.05 8.78
C ARG A 57 14.43 12.09 9.88
N LEU A 58 13.48 12.09 10.84
CA LEU A 58 13.54 12.99 11.98
C LEU A 58 14.72 12.66 12.90
N ALA A 59 15.00 11.38 13.13
CA ALA A 59 16.13 10.95 13.94
C ALA A 59 17.47 11.41 13.34
N GLU A 60 17.63 11.27 12.02
CA GLU A 60 18.81 11.75 11.30
C GLU A 60 18.98 13.27 11.43
N ARG A 61 17.89 14.03 11.28
CA ARG A 61 17.90 15.50 11.44
C ARG A 61 18.25 15.96 12.87
N LEU A 62 17.83 15.21 13.87
CA LEU A 62 18.07 15.50 15.29
C LEU A 62 19.39 14.93 15.83
N ASP A 63 20.19 14.24 15.01
CA ASP A 63 21.37 13.47 15.44
C ASP A 63 21.06 12.50 16.59
N GLU A 64 19.90 11.85 16.51
CA GLU A 64 19.37 10.91 17.50
C GLU A 64 19.15 9.52 16.90
N SER A 65 18.95 8.52 17.76
CA SER A 65 18.58 7.19 17.26
C SER A 65 17.07 7.14 16.95
N PRO A 66 16.63 6.42 15.88
CA PRO A 66 15.20 6.21 15.62
C PRO A 66 14.44 5.58 16.80
N ARG A 67 15.16 4.85 17.66
CA ARG A 67 14.61 4.25 18.87
C ARG A 67 14.31 5.29 19.96
N ALA A 68 15.05 6.40 20.03
CA ALA A 68 14.80 7.47 20.99
C ALA A 68 13.46 8.16 20.74
N LEU A 69 13.05 8.25 19.47
CA LEU A 69 11.78 8.84 19.03
C LEU A 69 10.59 7.86 19.08
N GLN A 70 10.82 6.60 19.48
CA GLN A 70 9.77 5.59 19.52
C GLN A 70 8.72 5.94 20.58
N GLY A 71 7.45 5.96 20.17
CA GLY A 71 6.32 6.36 21.01
C GLY A 71 5.86 7.80 20.74
N ASN A 72 6.77 8.70 20.36
CA ASN A 72 6.43 10.05 19.90
C ASN A 72 6.25 10.12 18.38
N VAL A 73 6.90 9.23 17.62
CA VAL A 73 6.64 9.05 16.18
C VAL A 73 6.07 7.65 15.95
N CYS A 74 4.76 7.57 15.67
CA CYS A 74 4.05 6.30 15.56
C CYS A 74 2.77 6.38 14.70
N THR A 75 1.93 5.35 14.74
CA THR A 75 0.57 5.41 14.19
C THR A 75 -0.44 5.72 15.29
N MET A 76 -1.66 6.17 14.94
CA MET A 76 -2.73 6.41 15.94
C MET A 76 -3.02 5.15 16.75
N HIS A 77 -3.04 3.98 16.10
CA HIS A 77 -3.26 2.70 16.77
C HIS A 77 -2.12 2.33 17.73
N ALA A 78 -0.87 2.65 17.37
CA ALA A 78 0.26 2.43 18.28
C ALA A 78 0.19 3.35 19.51
N LYS A 79 -0.21 4.61 19.33
CA LYS A 79 -0.46 5.52 20.46
C LYS A 79 -1.66 5.07 21.30
N ALA A 80 -2.74 4.62 20.68
CA ALA A 80 -3.90 4.08 21.38
C ALA A 80 -3.56 2.84 22.21
N TYR A 81 -2.72 1.95 21.67
CA TYR A 81 -2.21 0.78 22.36
C TYR A 81 -1.42 1.15 23.63
N GLU A 82 -0.58 2.19 23.55
CA GLU A 82 0.15 2.75 24.69
C GLU A 82 -0.80 3.38 25.72
N LEU A 83 -1.72 4.24 25.28
CA LEU A 83 -2.67 4.93 26.17
C LEU A 83 -3.61 3.98 26.92
N LEU A 84 -3.94 2.84 26.30
CA LEU A 84 -4.78 1.82 26.90
C LEU A 84 -4.00 0.81 27.77
N ASP A 85 -2.67 0.93 27.86
CA ASP A 85 -1.77 0.02 28.59
C ASP A 85 -1.97 -1.45 28.18
N LEU A 86 -2.02 -1.69 26.86
CA LEU A 86 -2.29 -3.02 26.33
C LEU A 86 -1.03 -3.87 26.22
N SER A 87 -1.22 -5.18 26.31
CA SER A 87 -0.23 -6.21 26.01
C SER A 87 -0.59 -6.94 24.70
N ARG A 88 0.35 -7.70 24.14
CA ARG A 88 0.10 -8.44 22.87
C ARG A 88 -1.03 -9.46 23.01
N SER A 89 -1.21 -10.05 24.19
CA SER A 89 -2.26 -11.03 24.45
C SER A 89 -3.68 -10.45 24.45
N ASP A 90 -3.80 -9.14 24.72
CA ASP A 90 -5.08 -8.43 24.76
C ASP A 90 -5.63 -8.14 23.35
N VAL A 91 -4.76 -8.18 22.34
CA VAL A 91 -5.13 -7.87 20.95
C VAL A 91 -5.58 -9.13 20.23
N ILE A 92 -6.65 -9.03 19.44
CA ILE A 92 -7.14 -10.13 18.59
C ILE A 92 -6.04 -10.64 17.66
N GLY A 93 -5.78 -11.95 17.70
CA GLY A 93 -4.97 -12.69 16.75
C GLY A 93 -5.80 -13.61 15.85
N GLU A 94 -5.13 -14.30 14.94
CA GLU A 94 -5.77 -15.25 14.00
C GLU A 94 -6.50 -16.39 14.71
N SER A 95 -5.91 -16.93 15.78
CA SER A 95 -6.55 -17.98 16.58
C SER A 95 -7.86 -17.53 17.24
N ASP A 96 -7.98 -16.23 17.58
CA ASP A 96 -9.20 -15.70 18.18
C ASP A 96 -10.30 -15.53 17.10
N LYS A 97 -9.92 -15.15 15.87
CA LYS A 97 -10.84 -15.08 14.72
C LYS A 97 -11.35 -16.48 14.35
N GLU A 98 -10.44 -17.45 14.24
CA GLU A 98 -10.77 -18.86 13.98
C GLU A 98 -11.70 -19.41 15.07
N GLY A 99 -11.38 -19.18 16.35
CA GLY A 99 -12.21 -19.61 17.48
C GLY A 99 -13.63 -19.04 17.44
N PHE A 100 -13.80 -17.75 17.09
CA PHE A 100 -15.11 -17.18 16.87
C PHE A 100 -15.86 -17.87 15.73
N CYS A 101 -15.22 -18.04 14.58
CA CYS A 101 -15.84 -18.62 13.40
C CYS A 101 -16.27 -20.08 13.65
N GLU A 102 -15.44 -20.87 14.34
CA GLU A 102 -15.78 -22.23 14.77
C GLU A 102 -16.99 -22.24 15.72
N GLN A 103 -17.02 -21.34 16.70
CA GLN A 103 -18.13 -21.22 17.65
C GLN A 103 -19.45 -20.83 16.95
N TYR A 104 -19.35 -19.97 15.94
CA TYR A 104 -20.51 -19.46 15.19
C TYR A 104 -20.90 -20.35 14.01
N GLY A 105 -20.12 -21.38 13.71
CA GLY A 105 -20.37 -22.33 12.62
C GLY A 105 -20.18 -21.72 11.22
N ILE A 106 -19.32 -20.72 11.07
CA ILE A 106 -19.03 -20.06 9.79
C ILE A 106 -17.60 -20.36 9.32
N GLU A 107 -17.40 -20.41 8.01
CA GLU A 107 -16.10 -20.73 7.42
C GLU A 107 -15.09 -19.58 7.66
N TYR A 108 -13.84 -19.95 7.98
CA TYR A 108 -12.72 -19.06 8.17
C TYR A 108 -11.48 -19.57 7.44
N GLU A 109 -10.68 -18.66 6.91
CA GLU A 109 -9.38 -18.98 6.33
C GLU A 109 -8.31 -18.14 7.04
N ASP A 110 -7.38 -18.82 7.71
CA ASP A 110 -6.23 -18.17 8.36
C ASP A 110 -5.29 -17.58 7.31
N GLU A 111 -4.99 -16.29 7.47
CA GLU A 111 -4.12 -15.50 6.61
C GLU A 111 -2.69 -16.08 6.47
N TYR A 112 -2.27 -16.97 7.37
CA TYR A 112 -0.93 -17.60 7.37
C TYR A 112 -0.91 -19.08 6.97
N SER A 113 -2.07 -19.73 6.86
CA SER A 113 -2.20 -21.19 6.63
C SER A 113 -2.11 -21.59 5.15
N GLY A 114 -1.12 -21.07 4.40
CA GLY A 114 -0.97 -21.46 2.99
C GLY A 114 0.32 -20.98 2.32
N ALA A 115 1.18 -21.91 1.94
CA ALA A 115 2.25 -21.66 0.96
C ALA A 115 1.71 -21.45 -0.48
N GLY A 116 0.39 -21.54 -0.67
CA GLY A 116 -0.31 -21.26 -1.92
C GLY A 116 -1.16 -19.98 -1.79
N ARG A 117 -1.07 -19.11 -2.81
CA ARG A 117 -1.91 -17.92 -3.06
C ARG A 117 -2.35 -17.13 -1.82
N ARG A 118 -1.54 -16.14 -1.44
CA ARG A 118 -1.98 -14.96 -0.68
C ARG A 118 -2.94 -14.14 -1.55
N THR A 119 -4.23 -14.43 -1.52
CA THR A 119 -5.25 -13.50 -2.00
C THR A 119 -5.62 -12.60 -0.83
N ALA A 120 -5.12 -11.36 -0.81
CA ALA A 120 -5.59 -10.44 0.21
C ALA A 120 -7.11 -10.28 0.10
N ARG A 121 -7.76 -10.49 1.25
CA ARG A 121 -9.18 -10.80 1.46
C ARG A 121 -9.53 -12.24 1.06
N SER A 122 -9.54 -13.13 2.04
CA SER A 122 -10.25 -14.41 1.95
C SER A 122 -11.72 -14.15 1.63
N THR A 123 -12.30 -15.00 0.79
CA THR A 123 -13.69 -14.90 0.34
C THR A 123 -14.69 -15.57 1.28
N THR A 124 -14.21 -16.26 2.32
CA THR A 124 -15.08 -16.95 3.28
C THR A 124 -15.99 -15.96 4.02
N ILE A 125 -17.15 -16.45 4.44
CA ILE A 125 -18.12 -15.62 5.16
C ILE A 125 -17.54 -15.07 6.46
N GLY A 126 -16.78 -15.87 7.23
CA GLY A 126 -16.17 -15.42 8.49
C GLY A 126 -15.25 -14.22 8.30
N ASN A 127 -14.34 -14.28 7.31
CA ASN A 127 -13.44 -13.17 7.00
C ASN A 127 -14.22 -11.92 6.56
N LYS A 128 -15.30 -12.06 5.76
CA LYS A 128 -16.17 -10.93 5.36
C LYS A 128 -16.91 -10.32 6.55
N VAL A 129 -17.50 -11.12 7.44
CA VAL A 129 -18.22 -10.64 8.66
C VAL A 129 -17.30 -9.82 9.56
N ILE A 130 -16.09 -10.33 9.83
CA ILE A 130 -15.11 -9.64 10.69
C ILE A 130 -14.66 -8.34 10.02
N ALA A 131 -14.39 -8.36 8.71
CA ALA A 131 -14.00 -7.17 7.95
C ALA A 131 -15.11 -6.11 7.93
N THR A 132 -16.38 -6.51 7.75
CA THR A 132 -17.54 -5.60 7.80
C THR A 132 -17.70 -4.99 9.17
N SER A 133 -17.62 -5.79 10.24
CA SER A 133 -17.68 -5.26 11.61
C SER A 133 -16.62 -4.17 11.81
N GLN A 134 -15.39 -4.41 11.34
CA GLN A 134 -14.29 -3.45 11.48
C GLN A 134 -14.50 -2.20 10.63
N TRP A 135 -14.98 -2.35 9.39
CA TRP A 135 -15.28 -1.23 8.51
C TRP A 135 -16.35 -0.33 9.09
N LEU A 136 -17.46 -0.90 9.59
CA LEU A 136 -18.53 -0.14 10.24
C LEU A 136 -18.04 0.66 11.45
N GLN A 137 -17.16 0.08 12.27
CA GLN A 137 -16.56 0.82 13.39
C GLN A 137 -15.68 1.97 12.90
N ARG A 138 -14.84 1.73 11.88
CA ARG A 138 -13.93 2.74 11.32
C ARG A 138 -14.66 3.93 10.69
N THR A 139 -15.82 3.69 10.09
CA THR A 139 -16.68 4.70 9.47
C THR A 139 -17.77 5.22 10.41
N SER A 140 -17.75 4.83 11.69
CA SER A 140 -18.74 5.22 12.69
C SER A 140 -20.20 4.95 12.28
N ARG A 141 -20.45 3.82 11.59
CA ARG A 141 -21.77 3.38 11.09
C ARG A 141 -22.43 2.33 11.99
N ASP A 142 -23.76 2.23 11.91
CA ASP A 142 -24.51 1.23 12.66
C ASP A 142 -24.39 -0.16 12.01
N VAL A 143 -24.62 -1.21 12.80
CA VAL A 143 -24.66 -2.58 12.28
C VAL A 143 -25.78 -2.78 11.25
N SER A 144 -26.84 -1.96 11.25
CA SER A 144 -27.84 -1.95 10.19
C SER A 144 -27.27 -1.63 8.81
N ASP A 145 -26.17 -0.90 8.75
CA ASP A 145 -25.58 -0.39 7.51
C ASP A 145 -24.54 -1.37 6.92
N TRP A 146 -24.54 -2.63 7.39
CA TRP A 146 -23.60 -3.68 6.99
C TRP A 146 -23.59 -3.96 5.48
N TYR A 147 -24.68 -3.62 4.80
CA TYR A 147 -24.83 -3.84 3.36
C TYR A 147 -24.22 -2.70 2.52
N ASP A 148 -23.90 -1.56 3.13
CA ASP A 148 -23.27 -0.41 2.45
C ASP A 148 -21.75 -0.58 2.27
N VAL A 149 -21.21 -1.74 2.63
CA VAL A 149 -19.77 -2.02 2.49
C VAL A 149 -19.32 -1.93 1.02
N PRO A 150 -18.06 -1.53 0.77
CA PRO A 150 -17.50 -1.42 -0.58
C PRO A 150 -17.14 -2.78 -1.17
N PHE A 151 -17.95 -3.81 -0.92
CA PHE A 151 -17.87 -5.12 -1.52
C PHE A 151 -19.22 -5.83 -1.51
N GLN A 152 -19.44 -6.70 -2.48
CA GLN A 152 -20.67 -7.50 -2.56
C GLN A 152 -20.65 -8.70 -1.61
N TRP A 153 -21.84 -8.99 -1.11
CA TRP A 153 -22.17 -10.22 -0.42
C TRP A 153 -22.63 -11.29 -1.41
N ASP A 154 -22.62 -12.54 -0.96
CA ASP A 154 -23.22 -13.64 -1.72
C ASP A 154 -24.68 -13.76 -1.28
N ASP A 155 -25.59 -13.30 -2.12
CA ASP A 155 -27.03 -13.24 -1.83
C ASP A 155 -27.66 -14.64 -1.62
N GLU A 156 -26.99 -15.70 -2.09
CA GLU A 156 -27.39 -17.09 -1.84
C GLU A 156 -26.98 -17.57 -0.44
N GLU A 157 -25.93 -16.98 0.14
CA GLU A 157 -25.40 -17.37 1.45
C GLU A 157 -25.87 -16.47 2.60
N VAL A 158 -26.20 -15.21 2.33
CA VAL A 158 -26.58 -14.23 3.37
C VAL A 158 -28.04 -13.78 3.27
N ARG A 159 -28.63 -13.46 4.41
CA ARG A 159 -29.91 -12.76 4.48
C ARG A 159 -29.69 -11.31 4.11
N LEU A 160 -30.37 -10.85 3.07
CA LEU A 160 -30.25 -9.48 2.60
C LEU A 160 -30.97 -8.51 3.54
N PRO A 161 -30.70 -7.19 3.46
CA PRO A 161 -31.50 -6.20 4.16
C PRO A 161 -33.01 -6.41 3.92
N PRO A 162 -33.86 -6.25 4.95
CA PRO A 162 -35.29 -6.57 4.86
C PRO A 162 -36.04 -5.79 3.80
N GLU A 163 -35.55 -4.61 3.44
CA GLU A 163 -36.13 -3.76 2.41
C GLU A 163 -35.96 -4.35 1.01
N ILE A 164 -34.98 -5.25 0.83
CA ILE A 164 -34.63 -5.86 -0.45
C ILE A 164 -34.81 -7.38 -0.46
N ASP A 165 -34.77 -8.06 0.70
CA ASP A 165 -34.93 -9.52 0.79
C ASP A 165 -36.40 -9.93 0.59
N PRO A 166 -36.76 -10.63 -0.51
CA PRO A 166 -38.14 -11.08 -0.72
C PRO A 166 -38.59 -12.14 0.30
N ASN A 167 -37.67 -12.77 1.03
CA ASN A 167 -37.97 -13.73 2.09
C ASN A 167 -38.15 -13.07 3.46
N ALA A 168 -37.82 -11.78 3.61
CA ALA A 168 -38.03 -11.08 4.87
C ALA A 168 -39.54 -10.93 5.16
N GLN A 169 -39.95 -11.30 6.38
CA GLN A 169 -41.32 -11.18 6.84
C GLN A 169 -41.52 -9.85 7.60
N GLU A 170 -42.78 -9.38 7.68
CA GLU A 170 -43.16 -8.19 8.46
C GLU A 170 -42.91 -8.41 9.98
N GLY A 171 -41.69 -8.13 10.41
CA GLY A 171 -41.33 -7.86 11.81
C GLY A 171 -41.57 -6.40 12.19
N ASN A 172 -41.11 -5.99 13.39
CA ASN A 172 -40.99 -4.55 13.66
C ASN A 172 -39.76 -3.99 12.91
N LYS A 173 -39.72 -2.67 12.67
CA LYS A 173 -38.65 -1.98 11.92
C LYS A 173 -37.21 -2.34 12.36
N TYR A 174 -37.03 -2.82 13.59
CA TYR A 174 -35.72 -3.07 14.21
C TYR A 174 -35.39 -4.56 14.41
N THR A 175 -36.32 -5.48 14.12
CA THR A 175 -36.08 -6.93 14.23
C THR A 175 -36.91 -7.65 13.16
N PRO A 176 -36.43 -7.65 11.91
CA PRO A 176 -37.01 -8.40 10.81
C PRO A 176 -36.89 -9.90 11.11
N THR A 177 -37.79 -10.71 10.55
CA THR A 177 -37.79 -12.15 10.77
C THR A 177 -37.77 -12.88 9.44
N TRP A 178 -36.97 -13.93 9.35
CA TRP A 178 -36.92 -14.85 8.22
C TRP A 178 -37.63 -16.16 8.56
N PRO A 179 -38.09 -16.92 7.55
CA PRO A 179 -38.61 -18.26 7.76
C PRO A 179 -37.63 -19.11 8.58
N SER A 180 -38.15 -19.98 9.45
CA SER A 180 -37.30 -20.83 10.31
C SER A 180 -36.45 -21.84 9.54
N ASP A 181 -36.77 -22.05 8.26
CA ASP A 181 -36.09 -22.89 7.29
C ASP A 181 -35.11 -22.11 6.39
N ASP A 182 -34.93 -20.81 6.62
CA ASP A 182 -33.92 -20.00 5.94
C ASP A 182 -32.55 -20.17 6.62
N ASP A 183 -31.71 -21.03 6.02
CA ASP A 183 -30.37 -21.38 6.52
C ASP A 183 -29.30 -20.31 6.19
N ARG A 184 -29.67 -19.22 5.50
CA ARG A 184 -28.74 -18.12 5.18
C ARG A 184 -28.31 -17.37 6.43
N ILE A 185 -27.12 -16.77 6.37
CA ILE A 185 -26.47 -16.14 7.52
C ILE A 185 -27.05 -14.74 7.77
N ASP A 186 -27.46 -14.48 9.01
CA ASP A 186 -27.79 -13.13 9.49
C ASP A 186 -26.50 -12.38 9.81
N VAL A 187 -26.04 -11.55 8.87
CA VAL A 187 -24.79 -10.80 9.00
C VAL A 187 -24.82 -9.82 10.18
N PRO A 188 -25.89 -9.03 10.40
CA PRO A 188 -26.02 -8.22 11.62
C PRO A 188 -25.89 -9.02 12.92
N GLU A 189 -26.50 -10.19 13.02
CA GLU A 189 -26.38 -11.07 14.18
C GLU A 189 -24.93 -11.56 14.36
N ALA A 190 -24.30 -12.03 13.27
CA ALA A 190 -22.91 -12.49 13.29
C ALA A 190 -21.93 -11.38 13.70
N ILE A 191 -22.13 -10.14 13.24
CA ILE A 191 -21.34 -8.97 13.63
C ILE A 191 -21.50 -8.68 15.13
N ARG A 192 -22.73 -8.72 15.66
CA ARG A 192 -22.98 -8.54 17.10
C ARG A 192 -22.38 -9.68 17.91
N GLY A 193 -22.44 -10.91 17.40
CA GLY A 193 -21.78 -12.09 17.95
C GLY A 193 -20.27 -11.88 18.05
N TRP A 194 -19.63 -11.43 16.97
CA TRP A 194 -18.20 -11.12 16.94
C TRP A 194 -17.81 -10.05 17.98
N ARG A 195 -18.57 -8.96 18.06
CA ARG A 195 -18.32 -7.90 19.06
C ARG A 195 -18.48 -8.43 20.50
N SER A 196 -19.45 -9.31 20.73
CA SER A 196 -19.68 -9.94 22.05
C SER A 196 -18.56 -10.92 22.41
N TYR A 197 -18.16 -11.77 21.46
CA TYR A 197 -17.04 -12.71 21.61
C TYR A 197 -15.76 -12.01 22.07
N LYS A 198 -15.39 -10.89 21.42
CA LYS A 198 -14.23 -10.09 21.85
C LYS A 198 -14.34 -9.65 23.31
N GLY A 199 -15.53 -9.22 23.74
CA GLY A 199 -15.78 -8.81 25.13
C GLY A 199 -15.68 -9.96 26.12
N GLU A 200 -16.24 -11.13 25.79
CA GLU A 200 -16.23 -12.34 26.62
C GLU A 200 -14.82 -12.90 26.82
N GLU A 201 -14.02 -12.92 25.75
CA GLU A 201 -12.63 -13.39 25.77
C GLU A 201 -11.63 -12.32 26.28
N GLY A 202 -12.12 -11.14 26.66
CA GLY A 202 -11.26 -10.04 27.12
C GLY A 202 -10.34 -9.48 26.04
N LYS A 203 -10.70 -9.64 24.77
CA LYS A 203 -9.92 -9.24 23.60
C LYS A 203 -10.31 -7.86 23.08
N ILE A 204 -9.40 -7.27 22.31
CA ILE A 204 -9.52 -5.94 21.72
C ILE A 204 -9.11 -6.00 20.25
N GLY A 205 -10.03 -5.66 19.36
CA GLY A 205 -9.73 -5.44 17.95
C GLY A 205 -9.14 -4.05 17.71
N PHE A 206 -8.54 -3.84 16.53
CA PHE A 206 -7.91 -2.56 16.19
C PHE A 206 -8.87 -1.36 16.26
N ALA A 207 -10.10 -1.49 15.74
CA ALA A 207 -11.09 -0.43 15.82
C ALA A 207 -11.53 -0.16 17.28
N ASP A 208 -11.65 -1.22 18.10
CA ASP A 208 -12.02 -1.09 19.51
C ASP A 208 -10.99 -0.28 20.30
N MET A 209 -9.71 -0.28 19.90
CA MET A 209 -8.69 0.55 20.55
C MET A 209 -9.02 2.04 20.43
N LEU A 210 -9.34 2.50 19.22
CA LEU A 210 -9.68 3.89 18.97
C LEU A 210 -11.02 4.27 19.61
N GLU A 211 -12.03 3.40 19.52
CA GLU A 211 -13.31 3.60 20.21
C GLU A 211 -13.10 3.75 21.73
N ARG A 212 -12.24 2.92 22.35
CA ARG A 212 -11.97 3.00 23.79
C ARG A 212 -11.17 4.24 24.17
N VAL A 213 -10.22 4.68 23.33
CA VAL A 213 -9.50 5.95 23.53
C VAL A 213 -10.49 7.11 23.54
N LYS A 214 -11.37 7.19 22.53
CA LYS A 214 -12.45 8.19 22.44
C LYS A 214 -13.39 8.13 23.65
N GLN A 215 -13.96 6.96 23.93
CA GLN A 215 -14.95 6.77 25.01
C GLN A 215 -14.42 7.10 26.40
N ARG A 216 -13.12 6.93 26.63
CA ARG A 216 -12.45 7.22 27.90
C ARG A 216 -11.77 8.59 27.90
N SER A 217 -11.85 9.35 26.80
CA SER A 217 -11.12 10.60 26.54
C SER A 217 -9.65 10.50 26.96
N LEU A 218 -8.96 9.46 26.50
CA LEU A 218 -7.53 9.26 26.78
C LEU A 218 -6.71 10.19 25.89
N LEU A 219 -5.90 11.03 26.53
CA LEU A 219 -5.10 12.05 25.86
C LEU A 219 -3.61 11.65 25.87
N PRO A 220 -2.89 11.89 24.76
CA PRO A 220 -1.43 11.84 24.79
C PRO A 220 -0.90 12.97 25.68
N ASN A 221 0.15 12.69 26.45
CA ASN A 221 0.81 13.70 27.29
C ASN A 221 1.88 14.43 26.47
N VAL A 222 1.42 15.30 25.57
CA VAL A 222 2.20 16.13 24.64
C VAL A 222 1.47 17.47 24.46
N ASP A 223 2.19 18.49 24.04
CA ASP A 223 1.63 19.83 23.78
C ASP A 223 1.43 20.08 22.28
N TYR A 224 2.15 19.36 21.40
CA TYR A 224 2.09 19.52 19.95
C TYR A 224 1.67 18.22 19.25
N LEU A 225 0.78 18.32 18.26
CA LEU A 225 0.30 17.19 17.47
C LEU A 225 0.59 17.42 15.99
N VAL A 226 1.21 16.44 15.36
CA VAL A 226 1.51 16.44 13.93
C VAL A 226 0.93 15.18 13.31
N ILE A 227 0.14 15.31 12.24
CA ILE A 227 -0.47 14.17 11.55
C ILE A 227 -0.11 14.22 10.08
N ASP A 228 0.66 13.21 9.65
CA ASP A 228 1.00 12.96 8.25
C ASP A 228 -0.02 12.01 7.60
N GLU A 229 -0.18 12.14 6.28
CA GLU A 229 -1.16 11.40 5.48
C GLU A 229 -2.61 11.54 6.02
N PHE A 230 -2.98 12.75 6.44
CA PHE A 230 -4.29 13.04 7.03
C PHE A 230 -5.47 12.66 6.11
N GLN A 231 -5.27 12.67 4.79
CA GLN A 231 -6.30 12.27 3.83
C GLN A 231 -6.72 10.79 3.95
N ASP A 232 -5.89 9.93 4.54
CA ASP A 232 -6.16 8.49 4.64
C ASP A 232 -6.87 8.10 5.95
N ILE A 233 -7.09 9.04 6.86
CA ILE A 233 -7.72 8.74 8.14
C ILE A 233 -9.19 8.35 7.96
N THR A 234 -9.66 7.44 8.81
CA THR A 234 -11.08 7.09 8.85
C THR A 234 -11.86 8.04 9.76
N THR A 235 -13.19 8.04 9.68
CA THR A 235 -14.06 8.82 10.59
C THR A 235 -13.74 8.58 12.06
N LEU A 236 -13.53 7.31 12.46
CA LEU A 236 -13.14 6.99 13.85
C LEU A 236 -11.77 7.55 14.25
N GLN A 237 -10.82 7.66 13.31
CA GLN A 237 -9.53 8.29 13.57
C GLN A 237 -9.68 9.79 13.70
N TYR A 238 -10.45 10.42 12.83
CA TYR A 238 -10.79 11.84 12.92
C TYR A 238 -11.51 12.15 14.25
N ASP A 239 -12.43 11.30 14.69
CA ASP A 239 -13.08 11.41 16.00
C ASP A 239 -12.08 11.39 17.17
N VAL A 240 -11.01 10.58 17.09
CA VAL A 240 -9.95 10.57 18.11
C VAL A 240 -9.09 11.83 18.02
N TYR A 241 -8.81 12.30 16.80
CA TYR A 241 -8.13 13.57 16.56
C TYR A 241 -8.91 14.74 17.18
N GLU A 242 -10.23 14.82 16.99
CA GLU A 242 -11.10 15.85 17.56
C GLU A 242 -11.14 15.81 19.10
N GLU A 243 -10.98 14.63 19.72
CA GLU A 243 -10.80 14.54 21.18
C GLU A 243 -9.43 15.03 21.64
N TRP A 244 -8.38 14.88 20.83
CA TRP A 244 -7.01 15.29 21.17
C TRP A 244 -6.74 16.77 20.91
N LYS A 245 -7.24 17.29 19.78
CA LYS A 245 -6.99 18.63 19.25
C LYS A 245 -7.16 19.75 20.30
N PRO A 246 -8.26 19.82 21.10
CA PRO A 246 -8.46 20.91 22.07
C PRO A 246 -7.46 20.94 23.23
N HIS A 247 -6.64 19.90 23.35
CA HIS A 247 -5.61 19.77 24.39
C HIS A 247 -4.20 20.06 23.88
N MET A 248 -4.06 20.43 22.61
CA MET A 248 -2.78 20.79 21.99
C MET A 248 -2.62 22.31 21.95
N GLU A 249 -1.39 22.78 22.07
CA GLU A 249 -1.03 24.17 21.77
C GLU A 249 -1.06 24.42 20.26
N GLN A 250 -0.46 23.51 19.48
CA GLN A 250 -0.48 23.56 18.01
C GLN A 250 -0.73 22.18 17.41
N VAL A 251 -1.45 22.19 16.30
CA VAL A 251 -1.75 21.03 15.47
C VAL A 251 -1.27 21.31 14.05
N LEU A 252 -0.49 20.40 13.48
CA LEU A 252 -0.13 20.39 12.06
C LEU A 252 -0.73 19.15 11.39
N ILE A 253 -1.56 19.35 10.38
CA ILE A 253 -2.06 18.27 9.54
C ILE A 253 -1.49 18.39 8.14
N ALA A 254 -0.96 17.30 7.58
CA ALA A 254 -0.43 17.26 6.23
C ALA A 254 -1.14 16.19 5.41
N GLY A 255 -1.48 16.53 4.17
CA GLY A 255 -2.18 15.58 3.31
C GLY A 255 -2.32 16.00 1.86
N ASP A 256 -2.88 15.08 1.08
CA ASP A 256 -3.16 15.23 -0.33
C ASP A 256 -4.46 14.50 -0.66
N ASP A 257 -5.56 15.24 -0.73
CA ASP A 257 -6.91 14.73 -1.02
C ASP A 257 -7.01 14.01 -2.39
N ASP A 258 -6.09 14.26 -3.32
CA ASP A 258 -6.01 13.53 -4.59
C ASP A 258 -5.34 12.14 -4.43
N GLN A 259 -4.72 11.86 -3.28
CA GLN A 259 -4.05 10.57 -2.98
C GLN A 259 -4.82 9.69 -1.99
N VAL A 260 -6.14 9.87 -1.85
CA VAL A 260 -7.00 8.97 -1.07
C VAL A 260 -7.29 7.70 -1.86
N VAL A 261 -6.65 6.59 -1.46
CA VAL A 261 -6.80 5.26 -2.10
C VAL A 261 -7.24 4.17 -1.12
N TYR A 262 -7.55 4.56 0.12
CA TYR A 262 -8.06 3.67 1.16
C TYR A 262 -9.52 3.93 1.51
N SER A 263 -10.31 4.53 0.61
CA SER A 263 -11.75 4.75 0.82
C SER A 263 -12.51 3.46 1.14
N TRP A 264 -12.07 2.33 0.57
CA TRP A 264 -12.59 1.01 0.88
C TRP A 264 -12.34 0.55 2.34
N GLN A 265 -11.37 1.14 3.04
CA GLN A 265 -11.12 0.93 4.48
C GLN A 265 -11.88 1.94 5.35
N GLY A 266 -12.57 2.91 4.75
CA GLY A 266 -13.30 3.97 5.42
C GLY A 266 -12.57 5.32 5.47
N ALA A 267 -11.50 5.52 4.68
CA ALA A 267 -10.90 6.84 4.53
C ALA A 267 -11.83 7.78 3.76
N ASP A 268 -11.83 9.06 4.10
CA ASP A 268 -12.72 10.05 3.49
C ASP A 268 -11.96 11.37 3.23
N PRO A 269 -11.78 11.80 1.96
CA PRO A 269 -11.08 13.06 1.64
C PRO A 269 -11.77 14.30 2.24
N ALA A 270 -13.08 14.24 2.49
CA ALA A 270 -13.82 15.36 3.07
C ALA A 270 -13.28 15.74 4.45
N LEU A 271 -12.77 14.76 5.23
CA LEU A 271 -12.19 15.02 6.54
C LEU A 271 -10.98 15.96 6.47
N LEU A 272 -10.16 15.84 5.41
CA LEU A 272 -9.04 16.77 5.20
C LEU A 272 -9.52 18.11 4.65
N LEU A 273 -10.44 18.09 3.69
CA LEU A 273 -10.89 19.29 2.97
C LEU A 273 -11.72 20.24 3.86
N GLU A 274 -12.58 19.68 4.69
CA GLU A 274 -13.55 20.41 5.52
C GLU A 274 -13.00 20.81 6.89
N GLU A 275 -11.80 20.35 7.26
CA GLU A 275 -11.18 20.69 8.54
C GLU A 275 -11.04 22.22 8.71
N GLU A 276 -11.55 22.73 9.83
CA GLU A 276 -11.40 24.13 10.21
C GLU A 276 -9.96 24.39 10.70
N VAL A 277 -9.25 25.26 9.97
CA VAL A 277 -7.84 25.60 10.24
C VAL A 277 -7.61 27.10 10.34
N ASP A 278 -6.57 27.49 11.08
CA ASP A 278 -6.13 28.88 11.23
C ASP A 278 -5.19 29.30 10.08
N GLU A 279 -4.38 28.36 9.59
CA GLU A 279 -3.45 28.56 8.49
C GLU A 279 -3.56 27.40 7.48
N ASP A 280 -3.63 27.74 6.19
CA ASP A 280 -3.75 26.76 5.10
C ASP A 280 -2.64 27.01 4.08
N ILE A 281 -1.71 26.07 3.99
CA ILE A 281 -0.47 26.18 3.20
C ILE A 281 -0.54 25.17 2.05
N ILE A 282 -0.46 25.66 0.82
CA ILE A 282 -0.39 24.82 -0.38
C ILE A 282 1.05 24.83 -0.92
N LEU A 283 1.68 23.66 -0.97
CA LEU A 283 3.03 23.50 -1.49
C LEU A 283 3.06 23.67 -3.02
N PRO A 284 3.86 24.61 -3.57
CA PRO A 284 3.73 25.04 -4.96
C PRO A 284 4.61 24.27 -5.95
N ASN A 285 5.45 23.33 -5.51
CA ASN A 285 6.39 22.63 -6.40
C ASN A 285 6.23 21.12 -6.25
N SER A 286 6.45 20.36 -7.33
CA SER A 286 6.77 18.94 -7.28
C SER A 286 8.28 18.76 -7.43
N TYR A 287 8.92 18.10 -6.45
CA TYR A 287 10.31 17.66 -6.53
C TYR A 287 10.46 16.26 -7.14
N ARG A 288 9.39 15.71 -7.75
CA ARG A 288 9.36 14.41 -8.40
C ARG A 288 9.06 14.53 -9.89
N LEU A 289 7.93 15.15 -10.23
CA LEU A 289 7.34 15.03 -11.56
C LEU A 289 8.00 16.02 -12.54
N PRO A 290 8.46 15.55 -13.71
CA PRO A 290 8.85 16.44 -14.81
C PRO A 290 7.60 16.97 -15.54
N SER A 291 7.73 18.08 -16.28
CA SER A 291 6.58 18.83 -16.82
C SER A 291 5.59 17.98 -17.64
N ASN A 292 6.08 17.13 -18.54
CA ASN A 292 5.22 16.30 -19.38
C ASN A 292 4.38 15.30 -18.57
N VAL A 293 4.95 14.73 -17.51
CA VAL A 293 4.25 13.77 -16.64
C VAL A 293 3.27 14.51 -15.73
N LEU A 294 3.68 15.66 -15.19
CA LEU A 294 2.83 16.48 -14.33
C LEU A 294 1.57 16.95 -15.08
N ASN A 295 1.71 17.40 -16.33
CA ASN A 295 0.60 17.81 -17.17
C ASN A 295 -0.39 16.65 -17.38
N ALA A 296 0.10 15.45 -17.69
CA ALA A 296 -0.77 14.29 -17.89
C ALA A 296 -1.51 13.87 -16.60
N VAL A 297 -0.83 13.95 -15.46
CA VAL A 297 -1.40 13.68 -14.13
C VAL A 297 -2.47 14.73 -13.76
N ASN A 298 -2.20 16.00 -14.02
CA ASN A 298 -3.16 17.09 -13.78
C ASN A 298 -4.40 16.96 -14.69
N LYS A 299 -4.21 16.56 -15.94
CA LYS A 299 -5.29 16.34 -16.89
C LYS A 299 -6.24 15.22 -16.48
N GLU A 300 -5.72 14.18 -15.83
CA GLU A 300 -6.50 13.07 -15.29
C GLU A 300 -7.29 13.47 -14.02
N ILE A 301 -6.64 14.17 -13.08
CA ILE A 301 -7.24 14.45 -11.77
C ILE A 301 -8.24 15.61 -11.77
N ARG A 302 -8.13 16.56 -12.71
CA ARG A 302 -8.98 17.77 -12.78
C ARG A 302 -10.48 17.47 -12.91
N HIS A 303 -10.83 16.24 -13.27
CA HIS A 303 -12.21 15.79 -13.43
C HIS A 303 -12.91 15.48 -12.10
N ILE A 304 -12.20 15.50 -10.96
CA ILE A 304 -12.81 15.41 -9.63
C ILE A 304 -13.37 16.78 -9.24
N GLU A 305 -14.67 16.84 -8.93
CA GLU A 305 -15.35 18.11 -8.61
C GLU A 305 -14.95 18.70 -7.25
N THR A 306 -14.84 17.84 -6.22
CA THR A 306 -14.54 18.27 -4.85
C THR A 306 -13.09 17.91 -4.49
N ARG A 307 -12.19 18.87 -4.68
CA ARG A 307 -10.76 18.75 -4.39
C ARG A 307 -10.12 20.09 -4.05
N GLN A 308 -8.95 20.04 -3.44
CA GLN A 308 -8.07 21.20 -3.33
C GLN A 308 -7.24 21.35 -4.61
N ASP A 309 -7.43 22.45 -5.33
CA ASP A 309 -6.57 22.79 -6.46
C ASP A 309 -5.15 23.09 -6.00
N LYS A 310 -4.19 22.46 -6.68
CA LYS A 310 -2.75 22.54 -6.40
C LYS A 310 -2.04 22.88 -7.70
N ASP A 311 -1.68 24.14 -7.86
CA ASP A 311 -0.84 24.57 -8.98
C ASP A 311 0.63 24.20 -8.71
N LEU A 312 1.00 22.97 -9.09
CA LEU A 312 2.35 22.47 -8.89
C LEU A 312 3.26 22.88 -10.04
N LYS A 313 4.41 23.45 -9.70
CA LYS A 313 5.53 23.63 -10.64
C LYS A 313 6.32 22.33 -10.79
N PRO A 314 6.70 21.95 -12.02
CA PRO A 314 7.41 20.70 -12.26
C PRO A 314 8.84 20.74 -11.71
N ARG A 315 9.40 19.57 -11.39
CA ARG A 315 10.79 19.39 -10.96
C ARG A 315 11.78 19.88 -12.01
N LYS A 316 11.46 19.63 -13.28
CA LYS A 316 12.23 19.97 -14.46
C LYS A 316 11.37 19.91 -15.71
N GLU A 317 11.82 20.56 -16.77
CA GLU A 317 11.22 20.43 -18.09
C GLU A 317 11.44 19.06 -18.73
N GLY A 318 10.46 18.60 -19.49
CA GLY A 318 10.49 17.36 -20.26
C GLY A 318 9.94 16.16 -19.50
N GLY A 319 10.68 15.05 -19.53
CA GLY A 319 10.11 13.73 -19.23
C GLY A 319 9.35 13.15 -20.42
N ALA A 320 8.81 11.94 -20.27
CA ALA A 320 8.09 11.29 -21.35
C ALA A 320 6.83 10.60 -20.84
N VAL A 321 5.72 10.83 -21.52
CA VAL A 321 4.50 10.03 -21.40
C VAL A 321 4.35 9.22 -22.68
N GLU A 322 4.10 7.92 -22.55
CA GLU A 322 3.82 7.02 -23.66
C GLU A 322 2.53 6.25 -23.36
N ALA A 323 1.76 5.90 -24.39
CA ALA A 323 0.64 4.96 -24.27
C ALA A 323 0.76 3.83 -25.29
N ARG A 324 0.32 2.63 -24.92
CA ARG A 324 0.25 1.46 -25.80
C ARG A 324 -1.08 0.76 -25.59
N THR A 325 -1.77 0.40 -26.68
CA THR A 325 -2.98 -0.42 -26.65
C THR A 325 -2.69 -1.83 -27.16
N ASN A 326 -3.28 -2.84 -26.52
CA ASN A 326 -3.14 -4.26 -26.88
C ASN A 326 -1.68 -4.73 -26.89
N ALA A 327 -0.85 -4.20 -25.98
CA ALA A 327 0.48 -4.73 -25.76
C ALA A 327 0.37 -6.13 -25.15
N SER A 328 1.20 -7.08 -25.58
CA SER A 328 1.29 -8.36 -24.87
C SER A 328 2.16 -8.21 -23.61
N MET A 329 1.98 -9.09 -22.63
CA MET A 329 2.89 -9.17 -21.47
C MET A 329 4.36 -9.28 -21.91
N LEU A 330 4.64 -10.02 -23.00
CA LEU A 330 5.98 -10.13 -23.58
C LEU A 330 6.52 -8.79 -24.12
N ASP A 331 5.67 -7.93 -24.68
CA ASP A 331 6.09 -6.60 -25.15
C ASP A 331 6.44 -5.70 -23.97
N VAL A 332 5.68 -5.77 -22.88
CA VAL A 332 5.99 -5.06 -21.63
C VAL A 332 7.29 -5.57 -21.03
N VAL A 333 7.47 -6.89 -20.93
CA VAL A 333 8.71 -7.52 -20.45
C VAL A 333 9.92 -7.07 -21.27
N ARG A 334 9.81 -7.06 -22.61
CA ARG A 334 10.88 -6.56 -23.50
C ARG A 334 11.17 -5.08 -23.28
N ASN A 335 10.14 -4.25 -23.07
CA ASN A 335 10.33 -2.83 -22.81
C ASN A 335 11.01 -2.59 -21.47
N VAL A 336 10.62 -3.31 -20.41
CA VAL A 336 11.27 -3.29 -19.10
C VAL A 336 12.74 -3.69 -19.24
N ARG A 337 13.06 -4.81 -19.89
CA ARG A 337 14.44 -5.25 -20.12
C ARG A 337 15.26 -4.23 -20.88
N ARG A 338 14.73 -3.70 -21.98
CA ARG A 338 15.40 -2.65 -22.76
C ARG A 338 15.73 -1.45 -21.89
N THR A 339 14.76 -1.01 -21.08
CA THR A 339 14.94 0.12 -20.15
C THR A 339 16.02 -0.18 -19.09
N LEU A 340 16.10 -1.43 -18.62
CA LEU A 340 17.13 -1.85 -17.66
C LEU A 340 18.55 -1.87 -18.24
N VAL A 341 18.68 -2.20 -19.52
CA VAL A 341 19.97 -2.31 -20.22
C VAL A 341 20.45 -0.94 -20.71
N GLU A 342 19.53 -0.06 -21.13
CA GLU A 342 19.86 1.27 -21.67
C GLU A 342 20.22 2.30 -20.58
N GLY A 343 19.84 2.06 -19.31
CA GLY A 343 20.11 2.98 -18.21
C GLY A 343 20.25 2.30 -16.86
N ASP A 344 20.61 3.08 -15.84
CA ASP A 344 20.75 2.68 -14.44
C ASP A 344 19.50 3.02 -13.59
N GLY A 345 18.51 3.68 -14.20
CA GLY A 345 17.27 4.07 -13.56
C GLY A 345 16.45 2.91 -12.98
N THR A 346 15.58 3.27 -12.04
CA THR A 346 14.62 2.38 -11.38
C THR A 346 13.34 2.22 -12.20
N ILE A 347 12.72 1.05 -12.11
CA ILE A 347 11.51 0.69 -12.85
C ILE A 347 10.42 0.23 -11.89
N MET A 348 9.20 0.70 -12.11
CA MET A 348 8.01 0.22 -11.44
C MET A 348 6.96 -0.24 -12.44
N VAL A 349 6.40 -1.44 -12.25
CA VAL A 349 5.31 -1.98 -13.07
C VAL A 349 4.08 -2.19 -12.20
N LEU A 350 3.02 -1.44 -12.48
CA LEU A 350 1.84 -1.32 -11.65
C LEU A 350 0.60 -1.84 -12.36
N PHE A 351 -0.17 -2.64 -11.62
CA PHE A 351 -1.44 -3.21 -12.05
C PHE A 351 -2.57 -2.80 -11.11
N ARG A 352 -3.82 -2.88 -11.56
CA ARG A 352 -4.97 -2.60 -10.69
C ARG A 352 -5.19 -3.68 -9.64
N ALA A 353 -4.93 -4.94 -9.99
CA ALA A 353 -5.16 -6.11 -9.14
C ALA A 353 -4.01 -7.14 -9.18
N ARG A 354 -3.95 -7.98 -8.14
CA ARG A 354 -2.89 -8.98 -8.00
C ARG A 354 -2.90 -10.04 -9.09
N TYR A 355 -4.06 -10.52 -9.54
CA TYR A 355 -4.12 -11.57 -10.57
C TYR A 355 -3.51 -11.08 -11.90
N GLN A 356 -3.70 -9.80 -12.24
CA GLN A 356 -3.11 -9.15 -13.40
C GLN A 356 -1.58 -9.11 -13.28
N MET A 357 -1.07 -8.70 -12.10
CA MET A 357 0.35 -8.71 -11.77
C MET A 357 0.99 -10.10 -11.93
N PHE A 358 0.29 -11.17 -11.54
CA PHE A 358 0.80 -12.53 -11.68
C PHE A 358 1.02 -12.94 -13.14
N GLN A 359 0.17 -12.50 -14.07
CA GLN A 359 0.36 -12.78 -15.49
C GLN A 359 1.69 -12.19 -16.01
N PHE A 360 2.02 -10.97 -15.58
CA PHE A 360 3.31 -10.36 -15.90
C PHE A 360 4.48 -11.12 -15.25
N ILE A 361 4.37 -11.46 -13.96
CA ILE A 361 5.42 -12.17 -13.22
C ILE A 361 5.73 -13.53 -13.84
N ASP A 362 4.73 -14.27 -14.32
CA ASP A 362 4.90 -15.58 -14.92
C ASP A 362 5.82 -15.56 -16.14
N GLU A 363 5.67 -14.53 -16.97
CA GLU A 363 6.53 -14.24 -18.13
C GLU A 363 7.89 -13.68 -17.67
N PHE A 364 7.88 -12.67 -16.81
CA PHE A 364 9.06 -11.91 -16.40
C PHE A 364 10.10 -12.76 -15.65
N ILE A 365 9.67 -13.75 -14.86
CA ILE A 365 10.57 -14.66 -14.14
C ILE A 365 11.52 -15.39 -15.09
N THR A 366 11.07 -15.68 -16.33
CA THR A 366 11.90 -16.41 -17.31
C THR A 366 13.09 -15.60 -17.79
N GLU A 367 13.04 -14.28 -17.67
CA GLU A 367 14.08 -13.34 -18.06
C GLU A 367 15.22 -13.23 -17.05
N GLY A 368 15.12 -13.90 -15.89
CA GLY A 368 16.20 -13.95 -14.90
C GLY A 368 16.51 -12.61 -14.21
N VAL A 369 15.66 -11.59 -14.38
CA VAL A 369 15.82 -10.30 -13.71
C VAL A 369 15.44 -10.45 -12.23
N PRO A 370 16.30 -10.03 -11.28
CA PRO A 370 15.93 -9.93 -9.88
C PRO A 370 15.00 -8.72 -9.65
N PHE A 371 13.92 -8.89 -8.88
CA PHE A 371 12.92 -7.84 -8.65
C PHE A 371 12.20 -7.96 -7.31
N THR A 372 11.84 -6.81 -6.75
CA THR A 372 11.01 -6.68 -5.54
C THR A 372 9.53 -6.70 -5.90
N SER A 373 8.72 -7.48 -5.19
CA SER A 373 7.25 -7.29 -5.22
C SER A 373 6.84 -6.29 -4.14
N LEU A 374 5.98 -5.34 -4.50
CA LEU A 374 5.41 -4.37 -3.56
C LEU A 374 4.26 -4.94 -2.73
N THR A 375 3.78 -6.14 -3.09
CA THR A 375 2.72 -6.86 -2.39
C THR A 375 3.31 -7.96 -1.51
N ASP A 376 2.46 -8.71 -0.80
CA ASP A 376 2.92 -9.82 0.05
C ASP A 376 3.64 -10.95 -0.71
N GLN A 377 3.69 -10.92 -2.04
CA GLN A 377 4.44 -11.92 -2.80
C GLN A 377 5.94 -11.77 -2.56
N ARG A 378 6.54 -12.70 -1.82
CA ARG A 378 7.95 -12.65 -1.44
C ARG A 378 8.90 -13.07 -2.58
N MET A 379 9.03 -12.26 -3.63
CA MET A 379 10.07 -12.44 -4.65
C MET A 379 11.36 -11.75 -4.19
N TRP A 380 12.51 -12.39 -4.44
CA TRP A 380 13.84 -11.84 -4.14
C TRP A 380 13.99 -11.13 -2.79
N THR A 381 13.45 -11.72 -1.73
CA THR A 381 13.62 -11.22 -0.35
C THR A 381 15.09 -11.15 0.03
N ASP A 382 15.46 -10.30 0.98
CA ASP A 382 16.84 -10.18 1.51
C ASP A 382 17.49 -11.53 1.78
N ARG A 383 16.76 -12.44 2.42
CA ARG A 383 17.20 -13.81 2.68
C ARG A 383 17.57 -14.60 1.41
N LEU A 384 16.76 -14.50 0.37
CA LEU A 384 17.00 -15.17 -0.92
C LEU A 384 18.15 -14.50 -1.68
N THR A 385 18.22 -13.18 -1.63
CA THR A 385 19.31 -12.39 -2.22
C THR A 385 20.65 -12.71 -1.54
N GLN A 386 20.67 -12.84 -0.22
CA GLN A 386 21.85 -13.27 0.56
C GLN A 386 22.29 -14.68 0.17
N TYR A 387 21.36 -15.62 -0.02
CA TYR A 387 21.68 -16.96 -0.55
C TYR A 387 22.33 -16.88 -1.93
N VAL A 388 21.73 -16.14 -2.87
CA VAL A 388 22.24 -16.03 -4.25
C VAL A 388 23.65 -15.42 -4.26
N ARG A 389 23.85 -14.32 -3.51
CA ARG A 389 25.16 -13.69 -3.37
C ARG A 389 26.21 -14.61 -2.72
N ALA A 390 25.80 -15.43 -1.75
CA ALA A 390 26.70 -16.41 -1.13
C ALA A 390 27.14 -17.49 -2.12
N VAL A 391 26.23 -17.99 -2.96
CA VAL A 391 26.56 -18.94 -4.03
C VAL A 391 27.56 -18.33 -5.02
N GLU A 392 27.32 -17.08 -5.44
CA GLU A 392 28.21 -16.37 -6.38
C GLU A 392 29.61 -16.17 -5.80
N ALA A 393 29.70 -15.74 -4.53
CA ALA A 393 30.97 -15.52 -3.84
C ALA A 393 31.75 -16.83 -3.68
N ILE A 394 31.11 -17.91 -3.20
CA ILE A 394 31.78 -19.21 -3.00
C ILE A 394 32.25 -19.79 -4.34
N ASP A 395 31.44 -19.72 -5.40
CA ASP A 395 31.84 -20.18 -6.74
C ASP A 395 33.05 -19.40 -7.29
N ALA A 396 33.20 -18.12 -6.90
CA ALA A 396 34.34 -17.28 -7.20
C ALA A 396 35.55 -17.50 -6.25
N GLY A 397 35.39 -18.29 -5.18
CA GLY A 397 36.40 -18.47 -4.13
C GLY A 397 36.57 -17.24 -3.23
N GLU A 398 35.52 -16.43 -3.09
CA GLU A 398 35.47 -15.22 -2.28
C GLU A 398 34.80 -15.48 -0.92
N ASP A 399 35.26 -14.77 0.11
CA ASP A 399 34.69 -14.84 1.45
C ASP A 399 33.25 -14.31 1.46
N VAL A 400 32.42 -14.88 2.33
CA VAL A 400 31.02 -14.45 2.54
C VAL A 400 30.86 -13.85 3.92
N THR A 401 29.85 -13.00 4.11
CA THR A 401 29.48 -12.56 5.47
C THR A 401 28.93 -13.73 6.29
N GLY A 402 29.01 -13.65 7.62
CA GLY A 402 28.40 -14.60 8.55
C GLY A 402 26.90 -14.73 8.31
N LEU A 403 26.23 -13.63 7.96
CA LEU A 403 24.81 -13.65 7.62
C LEU A 403 24.55 -14.39 6.31
N GLN A 404 25.35 -14.16 5.28
CA GLN A 404 25.27 -14.90 4.01
C GLN A 404 25.52 -16.39 4.21
N ALA A 405 26.56 -16.78 4.96
CA ALA A 405 26.86 -18.18 5.29
C ALA A 405 25.68 -18.83 6.03
N ARG A 406 25.10 -18.15 7.02
CA ARG A 406 23.94 -18.63 7.78
C ARG A 406 22.69 -18.78 6.90
N ARG A 407 22.41 -17.81 6.01
CA ARG A 407 21.29 -17.92 5.05
C ARG A 407 21.50 -19.04 4.06
N LEU A 408 22.72 -19.17 3.56
CA LEU A 408 23.12 -20.24 2.65
C LEU A 408 22.82 -21.60 3.29
N ALA A 409 23.38 -21.86 4.46
CA ALA A 409 23.22 -23.11 5.18
C ALA A 409 21.74 -23.43 5.49
N ASP A 410 20.95 -22.42 5.89
CA ASP A 410 19.53 -22.62 6.20
C ASP A 410 18.70 -22.95 4.94
N MET A 411 19.11 -22.47 3.77
CA MET A 411 18.37 -22.62 2.50
C MET A 411 18.87 -23.76 1.63
N LEU A 412 19.99 -24.40 1.97
CA LEU A 412 20.48 -25.60 1.31
C LEU A 412 19.76 -26.86 1.75
N GLN A 413 19.58 -27.78 0.80
CA GLN A 413 19.21 -29.17 1.07
C GLN A 413 20.26 -29.88 1.93
N GLU A 414 19.82 -30.85 2.73
CA GLU A 414 20.69 -31.63 3.62
C GLU A 414 21.77 -32.41 2.86
N SER A 415 21.51 -32.78 1.60
CA SER A 415 22.49 -33.42 0.74
C SER A 415 23.74 -32.58 0.46
N ALA A 416 23.70 -31.26 0.68
CA ALA A 416 24.87 -30.39 0.49
C ALA A 416 25.99 -30.64 1.52
N PHE A 417 25.65 -31.14 2.72
CA PHE A 417 26.55 -31.20 3.89
C PHE A 417 27.34 -32.51 4.01
N GLY A 418 27.04 -33.51 3.17
CA GLY A 418 27.77 -34.77 3.14
C GLY A 418 27.68 -35.55 4.46
N THR A 419 28.78 -35.59 5.21
CA THR A 419 28.85 -36.22 6.54
C THR A 419 28.74 -35.23 7.70
N ALA A 420 28.89 -33.93 7.43
CA ALA A 420 28.65 -32.89 8.41
C ALA A 420 27.13 -32.66 8.57
N GLU A 421 26.73 -32.19 9.74
CA GLU A 421 25.38 -31.68 9.96
C GLU A 421 25.34 -30.19 9.66
N ARG A 422 24.17 -29.67 9.27
CA ARG A 422 23.99 -28.23 9.06
C ARG A 422 24.35 -27.44 10.32
N ASP A 423 24.02 -28.01 11.48
CA ASP A 423 24.22 -27.37 12.77
C ASP A 423 25.72 -27.19 13.06
N ASP A 424 26.60 -28.08 12.54
CA ASP A 424 28.05 -27.92 12.66
C ASP A 424 28.56 -26.60 12.03
N LEU A 425 27.96 -26.17 10.89
CA LEU A 425 28.31 -24.90 10.26
C LEU A 425 27.73 -23.70 11.03
N PHE A 426 26.58 -23.86 11.68
CA PHE A 426 26.05 -22.80 12.54
C PHE A 426 26.93 -22.60 13.77
N ASP A 427 27.36 -23.70 14.39
CA ASP A 427 28.27 -23.68 15.54
C ASP A 427 29.61 -23.03 15.16
N GLU A 428 30.21 -23.38 14.02
CA GLU A 428 31.46 -22.74 13.54
C GLU A 428 31.29 -21.22 13.27
N ILE A 429 30.14 -20.79 12.75
CA ILE A 429 29.86 -19.35 12.57
C ILE A 429 29.73 -18.64 13.91
N ASP A 430 28.98 -19.24 14.85
CA ASP A 430 28.73 -18.67 16.18
C ASP A 430 30.05 -18.61 17.01
N ASP A 431 30.89 -19.65 16.93
CA ASP A 431 32.22 -19.68 17.56
C ASP A 431 33.13 -18.57 17.01
N ARG A 432 33.18 -18.39 15.68
CA ARG A 432 33.94 -17.30 15.05
C ARG A 432 33.42 -15.93 15.41
N GLN A 433 32.10 -15.79 15.52
CA GLN A 433 31.48 -14.54 15.95
C GLN A 433 31.96 -14.17 17.36
N GLU A 434 31.95 -15.13 18.29
CA GLU A 434 32.41 -14.94 19.67
C GLU A 434 33.93 -14.63 19.72
N GLU A 435 34.74 -15.39 18.98
CA GLU A 435 36.20 -15.19 18.92
C GLU A 435 36.59 -13.81 18.35
N ALA A 436 35.84 -13.32 17.36
CA ALA A 436 36.06 -12.02 16.74
C ALA A 436 35.49 -10.86 17.58
N GLY A 437 34.59 -11.14 18.52
CA GLY A 437 33.89 -10.12 19.32
C GLY A 437 33.00 -9.22 18.45
N ILE A 438 32.35 -9.79 17.44
CA ILE A 438 31.50 -9.07 16.48
C ILE A 438 30.02 -9.31 16.82
N ASP A 439 29.24 -8.26 17.04
CA ASP A 439 27.83 -8.37 17.40
C ASP A 439 26.92 -8.64 16.18
N ASP A 440 27.26 -8.09 15.00
CA ASP A 440 26.48 -8.25 13.76
C ASP A 440 27.12 -9.27 12.80
N LEU A 441 26.34 -10.25 12.36
CA LEU A 441 26.79 -11.26 11.40
C LEU A 441 27.07 -10.68 10.00
N GLU A 442 26.59 -9.48 9.68
CA GLU A 442 26.96 -8.78 8.45
C GLU A 442 28.42 -8.29 8.46
N ASP A 443 28.98 -8.02 9.64
CA ASP A 443 30.36 -7.55 9.81
C ASP A 443 31.39 -8.69 9.93
N LEU A 444 30.92 -9.93 10.15
CA LEU A 444 31.76 -11.12 10.27
C LEU A 444 32.07 -11.68 8.87
N MET A 445 33.35 -11.85 8.53
CA MET A 445 33.76 -12.53 7.30
C MET A 445 34.06 -14.01 7.55
N ILE A 446 33.44 -14.87 6.74
CA ILE A 446 33.61 -16.32 6.72
C ILE A 446 34.33 -16.70 5.41
N PRO A 447 35.55 -17.25 5.50
CA PRO A 447 36.28 -17.78 4.36
C PRO A 447 35.49 -18.85 3.60
N ALA A 448 35.63 -18.86 2.28
CA ALA A 448 34.91 -19.81 1.42
C ALA A 448 35.23 -21.28 1.75
N ASP A 449 36.49 -21.59 2.07
CA ASP A 449 36.95 -22.94 2.40
C ASP A 449 36.26 -23.52 3.65
N VAL A 450 35.91 -22.68 4.62
CA VAL A 450 35.14 -23.07 5.80
C VAL A 450 33.76 -23.54 5.39
N VAL A 451 33.08 -22.78 4.52
CA VAL A 451 31.76 -23.18 4.03
C VAL A 451 31.85 -24.46 3.22
N GLU A 452 32.87 -24.61 2.36
CA GLU A 452 33.10 -25.81 1.56
C GLU A 452 33.42 -27.06 2.41
N ASP A 453 34.15 -26.91 3.50
CA ASP A 453 34.49 -28.00 4.42
C ASP A 453 33.24 -28.58 5.10
N HIS A 454 32.28 -27.71 5.48
CA HIS A 454 31.01 -28.12 6.08
C HIS A 454 29.93 -28.47 5.05
N ALA A 455 30.00 -27.90 3.83
CA ALA A 455 29.08 -28.14 2.72
C ALA A 455 29.83 -28.63 1.46
N PRO A 456 30.45 -29.83 1.49
CA PRO A 456 31.33 -30.30 0.41
C PRO A 456 30.61 -30.57 -0.92
N PHE A 457 29.28 -30.62 -0.92
CA PHE A 457 28.45 -30.76 -2.13
C PHE A 457 27.70 -29.47 -2.46
N MET A 458 28.31 -28.32 -2.13
CA MET A 458 27.80 -27.00 -2.45
C MET A 458 27.47 -26.89 -3.95
N PRO A 459 26.25 -26.46 -4.33
CA PRO A 459 25.95 -26.22 -5.74
C PRO A 459 26.68 -24.98 -6.26
N GLY A 460 27.23 -25.09 -7.47
CA GLY A 460 27.56 -23.90 -8.26
C GLY A 460 26.29 -23.21 -8.82
N PRO A 461 26.43 -22.04 -9.46
CA PRO A 461 25.34 -21.24 -10.01
C PRO A 461 24.30 -22.05 -10.81
N GLY A 462 24.76 -22.96 -11.67
CA GLY A 462 23.88 -23.75 -12.54
C GLY A 462 22.97 -24.75 -11.82
N SER A 463 23.30 -25.17 -10.60
CA SER A 463 22.53 -26.13 -9.79
C SER A 463 21.97 -25.52 -8.49
N ALA A 464 22.30 -24.26 -8.19
CA ALA A 464 21.92 -23.58 -6.95
C ALA A 464 20.41 -23.54 -6.75
N ALA A 465 19.63 -23.32 -7.82
CA ALA A 465 18.18 -23.33 -7.74
C ALA A 465 17.61 -24.71 -7.36
N ASP A 466 18.26 -25.80 -7.80
CA ASP A 466 17.78 -27.15 -7.56
C ASP A 466 17.98 -27.61 -6.12
N MET A 467 19.01 -27.07 -5.46
CA MET A 467 19.38 -27.32 -4.06
C MET A 467 18.70 -26.38 -3.05
N LEU A 468 17.88 -25.42 -3.50
CA LEU A 468 17.11 -24.54 -2.63
C LEU A 468 15.96 -25.27 -1.90
N ARG A 469 15.79 -24.96 -0.62
CA ARG A 469 14.62 -25.29 0.22
C ARG A 469 14.02 -24.03 0.86
N LYS A 470 12.84 -24.17 1.47
CA LYS A 470 12.11 -23.08 2.17
C LYS A 470 11.77 -21.88 1.25
N VAL A 471 11.55 -22.15 -0.03
CA VAL A 471 11.20 -21.16 -1.06
C VAL A 471 9.99 -21.65 -1.86
N THR A 472 9.29 -20.72 -2.51
CA THR A 472 8.21 -21.04 -3.45
C THR A 472 8.75 -21.53 -4.79
N ASN A 473 7.90 -22.20 -5.58
CA ASN A 473 8.25 -22.59 -6.95
C ASN A 473 8.60 -21.38 -7.84
N PHE A 474 7.96 -20.22 -7.61
CA PHE A 474 8.27 -18.97 -8.31
C PHE A 474 9.68 -18.47 -8.01
N GLN A 475 10.06 -18.42 -6.74
CA GLN A 475 11.41 -18.06 -6.32
C GLN A 475 12.45 -19.01 -6.93
N LYS A 476 12.20 -20.33 -6.88
CA LYS A 476 13.09 -21.34 -7.47
C LYS A 476 13.23 -21.17 -9.00
N LYS A 477 12.13 -20.93 -9.72
CA LYS A 477 12.16 -20.67 -11.17
C LYS A 477 12.96 -19.39 -11.48
N SER A 478 12.77 -18.34 -10.70
CA SER A 478 13.46 -17.06 -10.88
C SER A 478 14.96 -17.15 -10.63
N VAL A 479 15.40 -17.80 -9.54
CA VAL A 479 16.84 -18.05 -9.29
C VAL A 479 17.46 -18.90 -10.39
N ARG A 480 16.73 -19.92 -10.89
CA ARG A 480 17.23 -20.74 -12.01
C ARG A 480 17.46 -19.90 -13.26
N SER A 481 16.49 -19.06 -13.63
CA SER A 481 16.61 -18.18 -14.80
C SER A 481 17.71 -17.14 -14.62
N TYR A 482 17.85 -16.57 -13.43
CA TYR A 482 18.90 -15.61 -13.10
C TYR A 482 20.29 -16.18 -13.36
N PHE A 483 20.61 -17.36 -12.80
CA PHE A 483 21.90 -18.00 -13.02
C PHE A 483 22.10 -18.52 -14.44
N ALA A 484 21.04 -18.97 -15.10
CA ALA A 484 21.13 -19.45 -16.48
C ALA A 484 21.44 -18.32 -17.48
N ILE A 485 20.96 -17.10 -17.21
CA ILE A 485 21.16 -15.93 -18.07
C ILE A 485 22.45 -15.20 -17.69
N GLY A 486 22.74 -15.04 -16.40
CA GLY A 486 23.98 -14.44 -15.88
C GLY A 486 24.17 -12.94 -16.15
N GLU A 487 23.19 -12.27 -16.76
CA GLU A 487 23.29 -10.85 -17.16
C GLU A 487 23.13 -9.88 -15.97
N TYR A 488 22.44 -10.30 -14.91
CA TYR A 488 22.04 -9.43 -13.80
C TYR A 488 22.81 -9.68 -12.51
N GLN A 489 24.01 -10.27 -12.60
CA GLN A 489 24.86 -10.54 -11.44
C GLN A 489 25.12 -9.26 -10.64
N GLY A 490 24.87 -9.31 -9.33
CA GLY A 490 25.07 -8.16 -8.42
C GLY A 490 24.05 -7.03 -8.57
N MET A 491 23.03 -7.17 -9.42
CA MET A 491 21.97 -6.18 -9.56
C MET A 491 21.16 -6.06 -8.25
N ASP A 492 20.86 -4.82 -7.86
CA ASP A 492 19.93 -4.56 -6.76
C ASP A 492 18.51 -4.99 -7.16
N THR A 493 17.87 -5.79 -6.31
CA THR A 493 16.49 -6.26 -6.49
C THR A 493 15.49 -5.13 -6.54
N ASP A 494 15.80 -3.99 -5.91
CA ASP A 494 14.93 -2.81 -5.89
C ASP A 494 15.00 -1.95 -7.15
N ARG A 495 15.90 -2.24 -8.10
CA ARG A 495 15.87 -1.58 -9.43
C ARG A 495 14.58 -1.88 -10.19
N VAL A 496 13.95 -3.03 -9.95
CA VAL A 496 12.66 -3.38 -10.56
C VAL A 496 11.68 -3.70 -9.46
N ARG A 497 10.58 -2.95 -9.44
CA ARG A 497 9.48 -3.14 -8.50
C ARG A 497 8.21 -3.49 -9.25
N VAL A 498 7.54 -4.55 -8.83
CA VAL A 498 6.30 -5.02 -9.45
C VAL A 498 5.21 -5.06 -8.39
N GLY A 499 4.07 -4.42 -8.64
CA GLY A 499 3.05 -4.27 -7.61
C GLY A 499 1.67 -3.92 -8.15
N THR A 500 0.75 -3.71 -7.22
CA THR A 500 -0.50 -3.02 -7.53
C THR A 500 -0.34 -1.51 -7.32
N ILE A 501 -1.17 -0.71 -7.97
CA ILE A 501 -1.15 0.75 -7.82
C ILE A 501 -1.27 1.16 -6.33
N HIS A 502 -2.15 0.49 -5.58
CA HIS A 502 -2.32 0.71 -4.14
C HIS A 502 -1.05 0.46 -3.32
N SER A 503 -0.25 -0.54 -3.71
CA SER A 503 1.02 -0.87 -3.03
C SER A 503 2.17 0.08 -3.37
N ALA A 504 1.99 0.96 -4.36
CA ALA A 504 2.97 1.94 -4.79
C ALA A 504 2.90 3.25 -4.01
N LYS A 505 1.88 3.46 -3.16
CA LYS A 505 1.76 4.67 -2.33
C LYS A 505 3.03 4.86 -1.48
N GLY A 506 3.50 6.11 -1.41
CA GLY A 506 4.76 6.48 -0.76
C GLY A 506 6.04 6.15 -1.55
N ARG A 507 5.96 5.47 -2.71
CA ARG A 507 7.13 5.09 -3.51
C ARG A 507 7.25 5.95 -4.77
N GLU A 508 8.37 5.80 -5.48
CA GLU A 508 8.64 6.40 -6.79
C GLU A 508 9.63 5.56 -7.59
N ALA A 509 9.66 5.76 -8.91
CA ALA A 509 10.66 5.18 -9.80
C ALA A 509 10.91 6.11 -11.00
N ASP A 510 12.05 5.95 -11.66
CA ASP A 510 12.39 6.75 -12.84
C ASP A 510 11.44 6.40 -14.00
N HIS A 511 11.17 5.12 -14.21
CA HIS A 511 10.26 4.64 -15.24
C HIS A 511 9.09 3.89 -14.60
N VAL A 512 7.86 4.34 -14.85
CA VAL A 512 6.64 3.71 -14.33
C VAL A 512 5.77 3.24 -15.48
N PHE A 513 5.37 1.98 -15.40
CA PHE A 513 4.40 1.35 -16.29
C PHE A 513 3.09 1.16 -15.50
N VAL A 514 1.97 1.64 -16.03
CA VAL A 514 0.65 1.54 -15.38
C VAL A 514 -0.30 0.83 -16.34
N GLY A 515 -0.75 -0.36 -15.96
CA GLY A 515 -1.85 -1.04 -16.63
C GLY A 515 -3.20 -0.40 -16.30
N THR A 516 -4.01 -0.10 -17.31
CA THR A 516 -5.35 0.48 -17.14
C THR A 516 -6.46 -0.56 -17.06
N ASP A 517 -6.12 -1.85 -17.08
CA ASP A 517 -7.08 -2.94 -16.89
C ASP A 517 -7.69 -2.92 -15.49
N LEU A 518 -9.02 -3.00 -15.43
CA LEU A 518 -9.82 -3.03 -14.21
C LEU A 518 -10.16 -4.47 -13.81
N THR A 519 -10.86 -4.60 -12.68
CA THR A 519 -11.48 -5.86 -12.27
C THR A 519 -12.99 -5.77 -12.49
N GLU A 520 -13.65 -6.88 -12.81
CA GLU A 520 -15.12 -6.95 -12.94
C GLU A 520 -15.84 -6.27 -11.76
N LYS A 521 -15.39 -6.55 -10.54
CA LYS A 521 -15.95 -5.95 -9.33
C LYS A 521 -15.82 -4.42 -9.26
N VAL A 522 -14.70 -3.87 -9.71
CA VAL A 522 -14.51 -2.40 -9.75
C VAL A 522 -15.47 -1.80 -10.77
N VAL A 523 -15.61 -2.45 -11.92
CA VAL A 523 -16.56 -2.04 -12.95
C VAL A 523 -18.00 -2.09 -12.44
N GLU A 524 -18.41 -3.16 -11.76
CA GLU A 524 -19.72 -3.25 -11.14
C GLU A 524 -19.97 -2.14 -10.10
N GLN A 525 -18.94 -1.79 -9.32
CA GLN A 525 -19.01 -0.67 -8.36
C GLN A 525 -19.20 0.67 -9.08
N MET A 526 -18.49 0.90 -10.17
CA MET A 526 -18.64 2.11 -10.98
C MET A 526 -20.05 2.19 -11.60
N VAL A 527 -20.59 1.07 -12.06
CA VAL A 527 -21.96 0.99 -12.59
C VAL A 527 -22.99 1.28 -11.49
N ALA A 528 -22.78 0.79 -10.27
CA ALA A 528 -23.70 1.01 -9.15
C ALA A 528 -23.76 2.47 -8.67
N THR A 529 -22.74 3.28 -8.97
CA THR A 529 -22.70 4.71 -8.62
C THR A 529 -23.37 5.63 -9.66
N VAL A 530 -23.90 5.08 -10.75
CA VAL A 530 -24.60 5.86 -11.78
C VAL A 530 -26.08 6.02 -11.39
N ASP A 531 -26.54 7.26 -11.23
CA ASP A 531 -27.90 7.60 -10.78
C ASP A 531 -29.02 7.17 -11.74
N ASP A 532 -28.73 6.94 -13.04
CA ASP A 532 -29.71 6.48 -14.03
C ASP A 532 -29.28 5.17 -14.74
N PRO A 533 -29.82 4.00 -14.32
CA PRO A 533 -29.51 2.72 -14.95
C PRO A 533 -30.08 2.56 -16.37
N THR A 534 -30.92 3.48 -16.87
CA THR A 534 -31.41 3.44 -18.26
C THR A 534 -30.42 3.98 -19.29
N ASP A 535 -29.36 4.66 -18.84
CA ASP A 535 -28.25 5.08 -19.70
C ASP A 535 -27.21 3.99 -19.93
N ILE A 536 -27.36 2.80 -19.32
CA ILE A 536 -26.45 1.65 -19.47
C ILE A 536 -27.13 0.50 -20.23
N PRO A 537 -27.04 0.42 -21.57
CA PRO A 537 -27.49 -0.74 -22.32
C PRO A 537 -26.52 -1.92 -22.18
N GLY A 538 -26.97 -3.01 -21.56
CA GLY A 538 -26.41 -4.35 -21.73
C GLY A 538 -25.21 -4.68 -20.84
N CYS A 539 -25.43 -5.54 -19.85
CA CYS A 539 -24.39 -6.23 -19.07
C CYS A 539 -23.64 -7.27 -19.92
N GLU A 540 -23.05 -6.87 -21.05
CA GLU A 540 -22.09 -7.69 -21.79
C GLU A 540 -20.73 -6.98 -21.76
N GLU A 541 -19.65 -7.77 -21.67
CA GLU A 541 -18.24 -7.35 -21.56
C GLU A 541 -17.93 -5.97 -22.15
N PHE A 542 -17.23 -5.13 -21.38
CA PHE A 542 -16.69 -3.85 -21.84
C PHE A 542 -15.75 -4.10 -23.02
N THR A 543 -16.26 -3.93 -24.23
CA THR A 543 -15.47 -3.93 -25.46
C THR A 543 -15.22 -2.49 -25.89
N LYS A 544 -14.28 -2.27 -26.81
CA LYS A 544 -13.99 -0.96 -27.45
C LYS A 544 -15.19 -0.27 -28.11
N THR A 545 -16.36 -0.91 -28.10
CA THR A 545 -17.61 -0.42 -28.71
C THR A 545 -18.77 -0.31 -27.71
N THR A 546 -18.55 -0.63 -26.43
CA THR A 546 -19.61 -0.57 -25.41
C THR A 546 -19.88 0.89 -25.04
N SER A 547 -21.12 1.31 -25.25
CA SER A 547 -21.69 2.59 -24.79
C SER A 547 -22.74 2.24 -23.72
N PRO A 548 -22.79 2.96 -22.58
CA PRO A 548 -22.06 4.17 -22.26
C PRO A 548 -20.63 3.89 -21.82
N VAL A 549 -19.81 4.91 -21.99
CA VAL A 549 -18.48 5.00 -21.39
C VAL A 549 -18.65 4.91 -19.87
N PRO A 550 -17.91 4.05 -19.16
CA PRO A 550 -17.97 4.06 -17.71
C PRO A 550 -17.46 5.41 -17.19
N VAL A 551 -18.32 6.16 -16.51
CA VAL A 551 -17.89 7.37 -15.79
C VAL A 551 -16.88 6.93 -14.74
N LEU A 552 -15.66 7.44 -14.83
CA LEU A 552 -14.61 7.09 -13.89
C LEU A 552 -14.95 7.73 -12.54
N THR A 553 -15.25 6.89 -11.53
CA THR A 553 -15.51 7.40 -10.18
C THR A 553 -14.28 8.12 -9.63
N ASP A 554 -14.48 9.12 -8.76
CA ASP A 554 -13.39 9.86 -8.10
C ASP A 554 -12.39 8.94 -7.39
N ASN A 555 -12.88 7.86 -6.78
CA ASN A 555 -12.01 6.88 -6.13
C ASN A 555 -11.06 6.21 -7.12
N GLU A 556 -11.55 5.86 -8.31
CA GLU A 556 -10.72 5.21 -9.33
C GLU A 556 -9.77 6.22 -10.00
N ARG A 557 -10.18 7.49 -10.14
CA ARG A 557 -9.29 8.61 -10.52
C ARG A 557 -8.09 8.73 -9.58
N ARG A 558 -8.35 8.86 -8.28
CA ARG A 558 -7.30 8.92 -7.25
C ARG A 558 -6.36 7.71 -7.29
N VAL A 559 -6.86 6.52 -7.61
CA VAL A 559 -6.02 5.33 -7.81
C VAL A 559 -5.06 5.55 -8.98
N PHE A 560 -5.55 5.91 -10.16
CA PHE A 560 -4.67 6.13 -11.32
C PHE A 560 -3.74 7.32 -11.14
N TYR A 561 -4.20 8.42 -10.55
CA TYR A 561 -3.38 9.54 -10.11
C TYR A 561 -2.20 9.08 -9.25
N VAL A 562 -2.46 8.25 -8.24
CA VAL A 562 -1.42 7.66 -7.40
C VAL A 562 -0.47 6.80 -8.20
N GLY A 563 -0.90 6.06 -9.21
CA GLY A 563 -0.02 5.24 -10.05
C GLY A 563 0.85 6.06 -11.00
N MET A 564 0.24 7.01 -11.72
CA MET A 564 0.89 7.86 -12.71
C MET A 564 1.92 8.79 -12.08
N SER A 565 1.59 9.37 -10.92
CA SER A 565 2.43 10.32 -10.19
C SER A 565 3.66 9.70 -9.48
N ARG A 566 3.96 8.42 -9.73
CA ARG A 566 5.19 7.75 -9.24
C ARG A 566 6.38 7.94 -10.17
N ALA A 567 6.16 8.45 -11.39
CA ALA A 567 7.18 8.56 -12.43
C ALA A 567 8.05 9.81 -12.27
N ARG A 568 9.38 9.63 -12.14
CA ARG A 568 10.35 10.73 -12.10
C ARG A 568 10.84 11.12 -13.48
N GLU A 569 10.81 10.22 -14.46
CA GLU A 569 11.36 10.43 -15.80
C GLU A 569 10.40 10.03 -16.92
N ARG A 570 9.83 8.81 -16.84
CA ARG A 570 8.95 8.26 -17.88
C ARG A 570 7.72 7.58 -17.31
N LEU A 571 6.55 7.92 -17.83
CA LEU A 571 5.28 7.25 -17.59
C LEU A 571 4.86 6.47 -18.85
N VAL A 572 4.47 5.21 -18.70
CA VAL A 572 3.96 4.37 -19.79
C VAL A 572 2.58 3.83 -19.39
N LEU A 573 1.54 4.27 -20.08
CA LEU A 573 0.17 3.77 -19.93
C LEU A 573 -0.04 2.55 -20.83
N LEU A 574 -0.56 1.47 -20.27
CA LEU A 574 -0.77 0.19 -20.94
C LEU A 574 -2.26 -0.16 -20.93
N GLU A 575 -2.90 0.08 -22.07
CA GLU A 575 -4.31 -0.22 -22.31
C GLU A 575 -4.49 -1.63 -22.87
N ASN A 576 -5.51 -2.33 -22.36
CA ASN A 576 -5.87 -3.68 -22.78
C ASN A 576 -4.69 -4.65 -22.74
N LEU A 577 -4.01 -4.73 -21.59
CA LEU A 577 -2.81 -5.55 -21.39
C LEU A 577 -3.16 -6.95 -20.85
N VAL A 578 -4.20 -7.05 -20.02
CA VAL A 578 -4.59 -8.29 -19.35
C VAL A 578 -5.72 -8.97 -20.10
N ASP A 579 -5.45 -10.16 -20.64
CA ASP A 579 -6.44 -10.95 -21.35
C ASP A 579 -7.67 -11.27 -20.46
N GLY A 580 -8.86 -10.92 -20.96
CA GLY A 580 -10.14 -11.18 -20.29
C GLY A 580 -10.48 -10.22 -19.14
N ALA A 581 -9.66 -9.19 -18.89
CA ALA A 581 -10.01 -8.15 -17.95
C ALA A 581 -10.78 -7.02 -18.65
N PRO A 582 -11.76 -6.38 -17.98
CA PRO A 582 -12.27 -5.09 -18.44
C PRO A 582 -11.13 -4.08 -18.52
N THR A 583 -11.12 -3.22 -19.53
CA THR A 583 -10.07 -2.20 -19.69
C THR A 583 -10.65 -0.80 -19.53
N LEU A 584 -9.93 0.09 -18.84
CA LEU A 584 -10.18 1.52 -18.88
C LEU A 584 -9.42 2.12 -20.07
N PRO A 585 -10.10 2.63 -21.09
CA PRO A 585 -9.46 3.30 -22.22
C PRO A 585 -8.67 4.53 -21.77
N VAL A 586 -7.53 4.81 -22.42
CA VAL A 586 -6.63 5.91 -22.03
C VAL A 586 -7.26 7.29 -22.27
N ASP A 587 -8.12 7.43 -23.27
CA ASP A 587 -8.92 8.63 -23.48
C ASP A 587 -9.90 8.88 -22.32
N VAL A 588 -10.62 7.87 -21.85
CA VAL A 588 -11.52 8.01 -20.70
C VAL A 588 -10.75 8.40 -19.44
N LEU A 589 -9.56 7.82 -19.25
CA LEU A 589 -8.70 8.19 -18.13
C LEU A 589 -8.33 9.69 -18.16
N LEU A 590 -7.87 10.18 -19.31
CA LEU A 590 -7.35 11.55 -19.45
C LEU A 590 -8.43 12.62 -19.71
N GLU A 591 -9.49 12.29 -20.44
CA GLU A 591 -10.53 13.23 -20.90
C GLU A 591 -11.89 13.03 -20.24
N ASN A 592 -12.08 11.98 -19.42
CA ASN A 592 -13.37 11.59 -18.85
C ASN A 592 -14.42 11.12 -19.87
N GLU A 593 -14.05 10.99 -21.14
CA GLU A 593 -14.90 10.49 -22.22
C GLU A 593 -14.09 9.76 -23.28
N LEU A 594 -14.77 8.95 -24.10
CA LEU A 594 -14.15 8.40 -25.31
C LEU A 594 -13.96 9.51 -26.34
N THR A 595 -12.81 9.52 -27.02
CA THR A 595 -12.51 10.50 -28.06
C THR A 595 -12.20 9.83 -29.39
N ASP A 596 -12.35 10.58 -30.49
CA ASP A 596 -11.93 10.12 -31.83
C ASP A 596 -10.41 10.27 -32.06
N MET A 597 -9.65 10.72 -31.05
CA MET A 597 -8.22 10.96 -31.16
C MET A 597 -7.44 9.64 -31.17
N THR A 598 -6.32 9.63 -31.90
CA THR A 598 -5.36 8.54 -31.77
C THR A 598 -4.63 8.62 -30.43
N LEU A 599 -4.11 7.48 -29.93
CA LEU A 599 -3.32 7.48 -28.68
C LEU A 599 -2.09 8.40 -28.74
N GLU A 600 -1.49 8.58 -29.91
CA GLU A 600 -0.36 9.50 -30.09
C GLU A 600 -0.82 10.96 -29.89
N GLU A 601 -1.94 11.35 -30.50
CA GLU A 601 -2.53 12.68 -30.33
C GLU A 601 -2.95 12.94 -28.87
N LEU A 602 -3.59 11.96 -28.22
CA LEU A 602 -4.00 12.04 -26.81
C LEU A 602 -2.80 12.28 -25.89
N VAL A 603 -1.74 11.51 -26.05
CA VAL A 603 -0.53 11.61 -25.24
C VAL A 603 0.24 12.90 -25.54
N GLU A 604 0.29 13.34 -26.80
CA GLU A 604 0.88 14.64 -27.15
C GLU A 604 0.11 15.80 -26.54
N GLN A 605 -1.23 15.74 -26.53
CA GLN A 605 -2.06 16.76 -25.92
C GLN A 605 -1.96 16.74 -24.39
N ALA A 606 -1.93 15.55 -23.77
CA ALA A 606 -1.85 15.41 -22.31
C ALA A 606 -0.51 15.88 -21.72
N GLN A 607 0.54 15.94 -22.53
CA GLN A 607 1.84 16.47 -22.11
C GLN A 607 1.94 17.99 -22.19
N GLN A 608 0.95 18.67 -22.79
CA GLN A 608 0.93 20.13 -22.88
C GLN A 608 0.31 20.72 -21.59
N PRO A 609 0.78 21.90 -21.16
CA PRO A 609 0.13 22.61 -20.07
C PRO A 609 -1.33 22.90 -20.43
N ASP A 610 -2.20 22.91 -19.42
CA ASP A 610 -3.62 23.18 -19.61
C ASP A 610 -3.80 24.65 -20.03
N PRO A 611 -4.37 24.94 -21.21
CA PRO A 611 -4.56 26.33 -21.65
C PRO A 611 -5.45 27.15 -20.72
N ASP A 612 -6.36 26.52 -19.97
CA ASP A 612 -7.20 27.20 -18.99
C ASP A 612 -6.41 27.56 -17.71
N ALA A 613 -5.36 26.80 -17.36
CA ALA A 613 -4.45 27.15 -16.27
C ALA A 613 -3.54 28.33 -16.62
N GLU A 614 -3.11 28.47 -17.88
CA GLU A 614 -2.35 29.64 -18.33
C GLU A 614 -3.15 30.95 -18.27
N ALA A 615 -4.49 30.89 -18.35
CA ALA A 615 -5.35 32.06 -18.25
C ALA A 615 -5.47 32.59 -16.81
N ASP A 616 -5.61 31.69 -15.83
CA ASP A 616 -5.67 32.05 -14.41
C ASP A 616 -4.34 32.58 -13.89
N ASP A 617 -3.19 32.04 -14.35
CA ASP A 617 -1.86 32.55 -14.02
C ASP A 617 -1.62 33.98 -14.55
N LEU A 618 -2.12 34.28 -15.75
CA LEU A 618 -2.04 35.62 -16.34
C LEU A 618 -2.95 36.64 -15.64
N GLU A 619 -4.08 36.21 -15.09
CA GLU A 619 -4.94 37.07 -14.25
C GLU A 619 -4.33 37.26 -12.85
N ALA A 620 -3.75 36.22 -12.24
CA ALA A 620 -3.09 36.31 -10.95
C ALA A 620 -1.81 37.18 -10.98
N GLU A 621 -0.99 37.09 -12.04
CA GLU A 621 0.15 37.98 -12.24
C GLU A 621 -0.27 39.44 -12.52
N ALA A 622 -1.47 39.67 -13.06
CA ALA A 622 -2.03 41.01 -13.29
C ALA A 622 -2.62 41.65 -12.02
N GLU A 623 -2.97 40.85 -11.01
CA GLU A 623 -3.53 41.31 -9.72
C GLU A 623 -2.49 41.41 -8.58
N ALA A 624 -1.25 40.98 -8.79
CA ALA A 624 -0.16 41.17 -7.82
C ALA A 624 0.31 42.65 -7.78
N PRO A 625 0.32 43.32 -6.60
CA PRO A 625 0.64 44.75 -6.47
C PRO A 625 2.11 45.14 -6.67
#